data_AF-K4A1X2-F1
#
_entry.id   AF-K4A1X2-F1
#
_cell.length_a   1.000
_cell.length_b   1.000
_cell.length_c   1.000
_cell.angle_alpha   90.00
_cell.angle_beta   90.00
_cell.angle_gamma   90.00
#
_symmetry.space_group_name_H-M   'P 1'
#
loop_
_entity.id
_entity.type
_entity.pdbx_description
1 polymer ?
#
loop_
_entity_poly.entity_id
_entity_poly.type
_entity_poly.pdbx_seq_one_letter_code
_entity_poly.pdbx_strand_id
1 'polypeptide(L)'
;GPKELVSQGLLILEGLTQGEENCTEISKHPRLLSKITSPLSSPDFLNNVREDTMVVRMLSKSLTALSRILACPGDGATRLRQELASTTEATDSGAAQELHGQALEILTELALNDSFKKLEFNKLLKALLCIFLEEAPSNNTVVQVEQADRENATRLMRGKAGEALARLLPVSTARERDVIISKQEAINLLTKVLDQILSSKMGTSADAAENFAENQPPGEADSTQPHTQGDEKQSEERKFMAAMLSLTVVICNENVISREDFAQSTPEDAALAKKLKDILKVNKQCTVESECLRVVKLTCQMVIAMIQAKPSCIQYFNEHNFKEALTETLGTMSEVDNCMLFAGNDREVIKPARSLASLVKEGQGLLKTAQEQGN
;
A
#
# COMPACT_ATOMS: atom_id res chain seq x y z
N GLY A 1 -18.16 4.60 31.78
CA GLY A 1 -19.19 5.64 31.59
C GLY A 1 -19.73 5.59 30.17
N PRO A 2 -20.53 6.60 29.74
CA PRO A 2 -21.12 6.64 28.40
C PRO A 2 -20.10 6.61 27.25
N LYS A 3 -18.94 7.27 27.40
CA LYS A 3 -17.85 7.27 26.39
C LYS A 3 -17.29 5.85 26.14
N GLU A 4 -17.15 5.03 27.19
CA GLU A 4 -16.71 3.63 27.06
C GLU A 4 -17.68 2.79 26.23
N LEU A 5 -18.99 2.95 26.44
CA LEU A 5 -19.99 2.23 25.66
C LEU A 5 -19.95 2.63 24.19
N VAL A 6 -19.77 3.92 23.88
CA VAL A 6 -19.63 4.37 22.48
C VAL A 6 -18.35 3.79 21.86
N SER A 7 -17.22 3.85 22.56
CA SER A 7 -15.95 3.25 22.09
C SER A 7 -16.06 1.74 21.85
N GLN A 8 -16.82 1.02 22.67
CA GLN A 8 -17.06 -0.42 22.46
C GLN A 8 -17.99 -0.66 21.28
N GLY A 9 -19.06 0.13 21.13
CA GLY A 9 -19.93 0.05 19.96
C GLY A 9 -19.16 0.29 18.65
N LEU A 10 -18.25 1.26 18.65
CA LEU A 10 -17.38 1.55 17.51
C LEU A 10 -16.36 0.42 17.26
N LEU A 11 -15.85 -0.24 18.30
CA LEU A 11 -14.96 -1.39 18.15
C LEU A 11 -15.66 -2.55 17.43
N ILE A 12 -16.92 -2.81 17.80
CA ILE A 12 -17.73 -3.86 17.18
C ILE A 12 -17.96 -3.51 15.70
N LEU A 13 -18.34 -2.27 15.41
CA LEU A 13 -18.55 -1.83 14.03
C LEU A 13 -17.27 -1.92 13.20
N GLU A 14 -16.13 -1.49 13.75
CA GLU A 14 -14.82 -1.65 13.13
C GLU A 14 -14.52 -3.13 12.82
N GLY A 15 -14.74 -4.02 13.78
CA GLY A 15 -14.56 -5.47 13.58
C GLY A 15 -15.46 -6.03 12.49
N LEU A 16 -16.74 -5.63 12.46
CA LEU A 16 -17.69 -6.05 11.43
C LEU A 16 -17.27 -5.60 10.04
N THR A 17 -16.75 -4.38 9.91
CA THR A 17 -16.29 -3.83 8.62
C THR A 17 -15.03 -4.49 8.06
N GLN A 18 -14.44 -5.49 8.75
CA GLN A 18 -13.40 -6.33 8.15
C GLN A 18 -13.95 -7.23 7.02
N GLY A 19 -15.23 -7.61 7.09
CA GLY A 19 -15.90 -8.40 6.06
C GLY A 19 -16.55 -7.51 5.00
N GLU A 20 -16.28 -7.79 3.73
CA GLU A 20 -16.85 -7.03 2.60
C GLU A 20 -18.38 -7.06 2.59
N GLU A 21 -18.98 -8.23 2.80
CA GLU A 21 -20.44 -8.40 2.87
C GLU A 21 -21.06 -7.51 3.97
N ASN A 22 -20.40 -7.44 5.13
CA ASN A 22 -20.86 -6.60 6.23
C ASN A 22 -20.77 -5.13 5.86
N CYS A 23 -19.70 -4.69 5.20
CA CYS A 23 -19.59 -3.32 4.70
C CYS A 23 -20.71 -3.00 3.70
N THR A 24 -21.01 -3.91 2.78
CA THR A 24 -22.10 -3.76 1.83
C THR A 24 -23.44 -3.58 2.55
N GLU A 25 -23.75 -4.40 3.55
CA GLU A 25 -24.99 -4.28 4.32
C GLU A 25 -25.03 -3.01 5.19
N ILE A 26 -23.95 -2.68 5.89
CA ILE A 26 -23.86 -1.46 6.71
C ILE A 26 -24.06 -0.21 5.84
N SER A 27 -23.50 -0.17 4.62
CA SER A 27 -23.63 0.95 3.69
C SER A 27 -25.07 1.21 3.22
N LYS A 28 -25.95 0.21 3.32
CA LYS A 28 -27.37 0.33 2.99
C LYS A 28 -28.21 0.93 4.13
N HIS A 29 -27.62 1.09 5.33
CA HIS A 29 -28.34 1.51 6.53
C HIS A 29 -27.90 2.89 7.03
N PRO A 30 -28.60 3.98 6.66
CA PRO A 30 -28.23 5.36 7.03
C PRO A 30 -28.09 5.60 8.53
N ARG A 31 -28.89 4.90 9.35
CA ARG A 31 -28.82 5.03 10.82
C ARG A 31 -27.55 4.43 11.43
N LEU A 32 -27.00 3.38 10.81
CA LEU A 32 -25.71 2.83 11.23
C LEU A 32 -24.57 3.73 10.76
N LEU A 33 -24.64 4.20 9.51
CA LEU A 33 -23.69 5.18 8.98
C LEU A 33 -23.64 6.43 9.86
N SER A 34 -24.78 6.99 10.26
CA SER A 34 -24.80 8.15 11.16
C SER A 34 -24.16 7.88 12.53
N LYS A 35 -24.23 6.64 13.03
CA LYS A 35 -23.56 6.27 14.29
C LYS A 35 -22.05 6.20 14.13
N ILE A 36 -21.57 5.73 12.97
CA ILE A 36 -20.15 5.69 12.61
C ILE A 36 -19.60 7.11 12.37
N THR A 37 -20.36 7.98 11.70
CA THR A 37 -19.89 9.31 11.32
C THR A 37 -20.12 10.38 12.38
N SER A 38 -21.09 10.21 13.29
CA SER A 38 -21.40 11.23 14.32
C SER A 38 -20.20 11.68 15.18
N PRO A 39 -19.24 10.81 15.58
CA PRO A 39 -18.07 11.27 16.31
C PRO A 39 -17.19 12.20 15.47
N LEU A 40 -17.17 12.02 14.15
CA LEU A 40 -16.34 12.79 13.20
C LEU A 40 -16.90 14.19 12.93
N SER A 41 -18.17 14.43 13.20
CA SER A 41 -18.85 15.71 12.95
C SER A 41 -19.17 16.49 14.22
N SER A 42 -18.93 15.90 15.40
CA SER A 42 -19.27 16.52 16.68
C SER A 42 -18.15 17.44 17.17
N PRO A 43 -18.43 18.74 17.42
CA PRO A 43 -17.45 19.66 17.98
C PRO A 43 -16.88 19.20 19.32
N ASP A 44 -17.68 18.52 20.15
CA ASP A 44 -17.26 18.02 21.46
C ASP A 44 -16.18 16.93 21.34
N PHE A 45 -16.19 16.15 20.26
CA PHE A 45 -15.13 15.18 20.00
C PHE A 45 -13.93 15.86 19.33
N LEU A 46 -14.16 16.73 18.35
CA LEU A 46 -13.08 17.38 17.58
C LEU A 46 -12.24 18.37 18.41
N ASN A 47 -12.84 19.08 19.36
CA ASN A 47 -12.13 20.04 20.19
C ASN A 47 -11.24 19.39 21.27
N ASN A 48 -11.52 18.13 21.63
CA ASN A 48 -10.84 17.42 22.72
C ASN A 48 -9.75 16.42 22.24
N VAL A 49 -9.45 16.38 20.94
CA VAL A 49 -8.53 15.39 20.32
C VAL A 49 -7.11 15.44 20.89
N ARG A 50 -6.64 16.61 21.34
CA ARG A 50 -5.29 16.76 21.90
C ARG A 50 -5.15 16.29 23.35
N GLU A 51 -6.26 16.18 24.09
CA GLU A 51 -6.23 16.05 25.55
C GLU A 51 -6.89 14.74 26.04
N ASP A 52 -7.75 14.12 25.22
CA ASP A 52 -8.51 12.93 25.62
C ASP A 52 -8.19 11.71 24.73
N THR A 53 -7.33 10.81 25.23
CA THR A 53 -6.97 9.53 24.57
C THR A 53 -8.20 8.67 24.27
N MET A 54 -9.27 8.77 25.06
CA MET A 54 -10.51 8.05 24.81
C MET A 54 -11.18 8.53 23.53
N VAL A 55 -11.18 9.85 23.31
CA VAL A 55 -11.75 10.51 22.13
C VAL A 55 -10.93 10.18 20.89
N VAL A 56 -9.60 10.22 20.97
CA VAL A 56 -8.71 9.80 19.88
C VAL A 56 -9.04 8.38 19.43
N ARG A 57 -9.19 7.45 20.37
CA ARG A 57 -9.55 6.06 20.06
C ARG A 57 -10.91 5.93 19.40
N MET A 58 -11.91 6.69 19.85
CA MET A 58 -13.23 6.70 19.24
C MET A 58 -13.20 7.21 17.80
N LEU A 59 -12.48 8.30 17.55
CA LEU A 59 -12.30 8.86 16.21
C LEU A 59 -11.55 7.88 15.30
N SER A 60 -10.48 7.27 15.80
CA SER A 60 -9.69 6.27 15.06
C SER A 60 -10.55 5.09 14.61
N LYS A 61 -11.37 4.52 15.51
CA LYS A 61 -12.31 3.43 15.17
C LYS A 61 -13.36 3.85 14.16
N SER A 62 -13.87 5.07 14.30
CA SER A 62 -14.87 5.64 13.38
C SER A 62 -14.30 5.84 11.98
N LEU A 63 -13.10 6.42 11.87
CA LEU A 63 -12.40 6.61 10.60
C LEU A 63 -12.04 5.28 9.95
N THR A 64 -11.61 4.29 10.73
CA THR A 64 -11.26 2.95 10.22
C THR A 64 -12.48 2.22 9.68
N ALA A 65 -13.60 2.24 10.41
CA ALA A 65 -14.84 1.67 9.93
C ALA A 65 -15.33 2.38 8.65
N LEU A 66 -15.25 3.71 8.62
CA LEU A 66 -15.64 4.49 7.44
C LEU A 66 -14.73 4.23 6.24
N SER A 67 -13.41 4.16 6.41
CA SER A 67 -12.49 3.90 5.31
C SER A 67 -12.75 2.54 4.65
N ARG A 68 -13.00 1.51 5.46
CA ARG A 68 -13.37 0.17 4.98
C ARG A 68 -14.71 0.16 4.23
N ILE A 69 -15.73 0.85 4.75
CA ILE A 69 -17.04 0.95 4.08
C ILE A 69 -16.92 1.66 2.73
N LEU A 70 -16.13 2.74 2.64
CA LEU A 70 -15.96 3.49 1.40
C LEU A 70 -15.17 2.72 0.34
N ALA A 71 -14.22 1.88 0.78
CA ALA A 71 -13.41 1.03 -0.07
C ALA A 71 -14.17 -0.18 -0.64
N CYS A 72 -15.30 -0.57 -0.06
CA CYS A 72 -16.08 -1.70 -0.54
C CYS A 72 -16.84 -1.36 -1.85
N PRO A 73 -16.96 -2.33 -2.76
CA PRO A 73 -17.79 -2.18 -3.94
C PRO A 73 -19.29 -2.18 -3.59
N GLY A 74 -20.09 -1.68 -4.53
CA GLY A 74 -21.55 -1.68 -4.45
C GLY A 74 -22.20 -0.30 -4.34
N ASP A 75 -23.52 -0.28 -4.56
CA ASP A 75 -24.29 0.96 -4.71
C ASP A 75 -24.34 1.80 -3.43
N GLY A 76 -24.39 1.15 -2.26
CA GLY A 76 -24.44 1.83 -0.96
C GLY A 76 -23.17 2.64 -0.68
N ALA A 77 -22.01 2.00 -0.82
CA ALA A 77 -20.70 2.66 -0.71
C ALA A 77 -20.50 3.73 -1.79
N THR A 78 -20.94 3.46 -3.03
CA THR A 78 -20.83 4.42 -4.14
C THR A 78 -21.64 5.70 -3.87
N ARG A 79 -22.88 5.57 -3.41
CA ARG A 79 -23.72 6.71 -3.02
C ARG A 79 -23.09 7.47 -1.86
N LEU A 80 -22.59 6.77 -0.84
CA LEU A 80 -21.92 7.41 0.29
C LEU A 80 -20.66 8.18 -0.14
N ARG A 81 -19.83 7.59 -1.02
CA ARG A 81 -18.68 8.29 -1.63
C ARG A 81 -19.12 9.55 -2.37
N GLN A 82 -20.19 9.48 -3.16
CA GLN A 82 -20.69 10.63 -3.91
C GLN A 82 -21.18 11.76 -3.00
N GLU A 83 -21.95 11.43 -1.97
CA GLU A 83 -22.46 12.38 -0.97
C GLU A 83 -21.30 13.08 -0.26
N LEU A 84 -20.36 12.30 0.30
CA LEU A 84 -19.21 12.84 1.02
C LEU A 84 -18.30 13.66 0.10
N ALA A 85 -17.92 13.13 -1.07
CA ALA A 85 -17.02 13.80 -2.01
C ALA A 85 -17.50 15.19 -2.46
N SER A 86 -18.82 15.41 -2.53
CA SER A 86 -19.39 16.72 -2.87
C SER A 86 -19.21 17.78 -1.77
N THR A 87 -19.08 17.34 -0.51
CA THR A 87 -19.02 18.19 0.69
C THR A 87 -17.62 18.29 1.28
N THR A 88 -16.73 17.34 0.99
CA THR A 88 -15.38 17.30 1.54
C THR A 88 -14.48 18.39 0.98
N GLU A 89 -13.72 19.01 1.88
CA GLU A 89 -12.58 19.88 1.57
C GLU A 89 -11.30 19.19 2.05
N ALA A 90 -10.28 19.15 1.20
CA ALA A 90 -8.95 18.72 1.59
C ALA A 90 -8.35 19.82 2.47
N THR A 91 -8.26 19.55 3.77
CA THR A 91 -7.70 20.49 4.75
C THR A 91 -6.19 20.57 4.65
N ASP A 92 -5.64 21.79 4.57
CA ASP A 92 -4.22 22.09 4.73
C ASP A 92 -3.83 22.10 6.23
N SER A 93 -3.95 21.00 6.97
CA SER A 93 -3.37 20.98 8.33
C SER A 93 -3.36 19.61 9.01
N GLY A 94 -2.18 19.17 9.44
CA GLY A 94 -1.78 19.22 10.86
C GLY A 94 -2.67 18.55 11.92
N ALA A 95 -3.62 17.69 11.56
CA ALA A 95 -4.33 16.86 12.52
C ALA A 95 -3.42 15.74 13.03
N ALA A 96 -3.61 15.32 14.28
CA ALA A 96 -2.79 14.34 15.00
C ALA A 96 -2.30 13.20 14.08
N GLN A 97 -0.99 12.92 14.09
CA GLN A 97 -0.33 11.95 13.19
C GLN A 97 -1.07 10.61 13.12
N GLU A 98 -1.68 10.18 14.23
CA GLU A 98 -2.43 8.93 14.33
C GLU A 98 -3.75 8.92 13.54
N LEU A 99 -4.48 10.04 13.47
CA LEU A 99 -5.75 10.16 12.71
C LEU A 99 -5.51 10.53 11.25
N HIS A 100 -4.34 11.11 10.95
CA HIS A 100 -3.98 11.58 9.62
C HIS A 100 -3.95 10.42 8.60
N GLY A 101 -3.51 9.23 9.02
CA GLY A 101 -3.44 8.06 8.14
C GLY A 101 -4.80 7.60 7.61
N GLN A 102 -5.79 7.42 8.48
CA GLN A 102 -7.15 6.99 8.05
C GLN A 102 -7.87 8.09 7.29
N ALA A 103 -7.61 9.36 7.64
CA ALA A 103 -8.14 10.49 6.87
C ALA A 103 -7.64 10.47 5.43
N LEU A 104 -6.35 10.17 5.19
CA LEU A 104 -5.81 10.01 3.83
C LEU A 104 -6.46 8.85 3.06
N GLU A 105 -6.72 7.72 3.71
CA GLU A 105 -7.42 6.60 3.08
C GLU A 105 -8.83 7.01 2.63
N ILE A 106 -9.59 7.68 3.50
CA ILE A 106 -10.93 8.21 3.17
C ILE A 106 -10.83 9.19 2.00
N LEU A 107 -9.94 10.19 2.08
CA LEU A 107 -9.76 11.17 1.02
C LEU A 107 -9.38 10.52 -0.32
N THR A 108 -8.58 9.45 -0.28
CA THR A 108 -8.24 8.66 -1.46
C THR A 108 -9.48 7.99 -2.06
N GLU A 109 -10.30 7.32 -1.25
CA GLU A 109 -11.54 6.69 -1.74
C GLU A 109 -12.54 7.71 -2.31
N LEU A 110 -12.64 8.89 -1.69
CA LEU A 110 -13.48 9.97 -2.20
C LEU A 110 -12.94 10.55 -3.51
N ALA A 111 -11.62 10.74 -3.63
CA ALA A 111 -10.95 11.27 -4.81
C ALA A 111 -11.08 10.39 -6.06
N LEU A 112 -11.29 9.08 -5.87
CA LEU A 112 -11.60 8.14 -6.95
C LEU A 112 -13.00 8.36 -7.53
N ASN A 113 -13.91 9.07 -6.85
CA ASN A 113 -15.22 9.42 -7.40
C ASN A 113 -15.12 10.65 -8.33
N ASP A 114 -15.92 10.68 -9.40
CA ASP A 114 -15.97 11.81 -10.34
C ASP A 114 -16.53 13.09 -9.70
N SER A 115 -17.35 12.96 -8.66
CA SER A 115 -17.92 14.10 -7.93
C SER A 115 -16.90 14.84 -7.06
N PHE A 116 -15.71 14.29 -6.85
CA PHE A 116 -14.67 14.93 -6.06
C PHE A 116 -14.10 16.16 -6.79
N LYS A 117 -14.15 17.32 -6.12
CA LYS A 117 -13.78 18.61 -6.69
C LYS A 117 -12.35 18.59 -7.22
N LYS A 118 -12.13 19.06 -8.46
CA LYS A 118 -10.77 19.14 -9.09
C LYS A 118 -9.77 19.88 -8.21
N LEU A 119 -10.17 21.00 -7.60
CA LEU A 119 -9.30 21.77 -6.70
C LEU A 119 -8.83 20.94 -5.49
N GLU A 120 -9.75 20.22 -4.86
CA GLU A 120 -9.46 19.39 -3.68
C GLU A 120 -8.64 18.15 -4.05
N PHE A 121 -8.86 17.57 -5.24
CA PHE A 121 -8.02 16.52 -5.79
C PHE A 121 -6.56 16.97 -5.93
N ASN A 122 -6.36 18.18 -6.45
CA ASN A 122 -5.02 18.74 -6.66
C ASN A 122 -4.30 19.03 -5.34
N LYS A 123 -5.03 19.55 -4.34
CA LYS A 123 -4.49 19.73 -2.98
C LYS A 123 -4.10 18.40 -2.35
N LEU A 124 -4.96 17.38 -2.47
CA LEU A 124 -4.67 16.03 -1.98
C LEU A 124 -3.42 15.45 -2.64
N LEU A 125 -3.29 15.51 -3.96
CA LEU A 125 -2.09 15.03 -4.66
C LEU A 125 -0.81 15.73 -4.18
N LYS A 126 -0.84 17.06 -4.02
CA LYS A 126 0.31 17.81 -3.48
C LYS A 126 0.64 17.41 -2.05
N ALA A 127 -0.36 17.27 -1.18
CA ALA A 127 -0.17 16.82 0.19
C ALA A 127 0.46 15.41 0.25
N LEU A 128 -0.02 14.49 -0.58
CA LEU A 128 0.53 13.13 -0.69
C LEU A 128 1.99 13.13 -1.16
N LEU A 129 2.31 13.96 -2.16
CA LEU A 129 3.70 14.15 -2.62
C LEU A 129 4.59 14.69 -1.50
N CYS A 130 4.13 15.71 -0.77
CA CYS A 130 4.86 16.27 0.36
C CYS A 130 5.13 15.20 1.43
N ILE A 131 4.10 14.47 1.88
CA ILE A 131 4.25 13.40 2.89
C ILE A 131 5.23 12.34 2.42
N PHE A 132 5.17 11.95 1.14
CA PHE A 132 6.02 10.90 0.62
C PHE A 132 7.50 11.34 0.52
N LEU A 133 7.72 12.55 0.01
CA LEU A 133 9.05 13.10 -0.26
C LEU A 133 9.72 13.69 0.98
N GLU A 134 8.96 14.00 2.04
CA GLU A 134 9.49 14.59 3.27
C GLU A 134 10.63 13.74 3.87
N GLU A 135 11.72 14.42 4.21
CA GLU A 135 12.86 13.83 4.91
C GLU A 135 12.68 13.96 6.42
N ALA A 136 12.98 12.90 7.17
CA ALA A 136 12.95 12.98 8.61
C ALA A 136 14.02 13.99 9.08
N PRO A 137 13.70 14.95 9.97
CA PRO A 137 14.68 15.90 10.46
C PRO A 137 15.81 15.16 11.18
N SER A 138 17.03 15.32 10.68
CA SER A 138 18.26 14.74 11.21
C SER A 138 18.73 15.47 12.48
N ASN A 139 17.91 15.50 13.52
CA ASN A 139 18.29 16.13 14.79
C ASN A 139 18.81 15.06 15.75
N ASN A 140 20.12 15.09 15.98
CA ASN A 140 20.91 14.15 16.80
C ASN A 140 20.64 14.23 18.32
N THR A 141 19.43 14.61 18.75
CA THR A 141 19.15 14.96 20.16
C THR A 141 17.97 14.20 20.76
N VAL A 142 17.39 13.22 20.05
CA VAL A 142 16.23 12.43 20.51
C VAL A 142 16.69 11.07 21.03
N VAL A 143 16.06 10.62 22.13
CA VAL A 143 16.31 9.32 22.76
C VAL A 143 16.02 8.18 21.77
N GLN A 144 16.85 7.12 21.74
CA GLN A 144 16.80 6.05 20.72
C GLN A 144 15.42 5.40 20.54
N VAL A 145 14.62 5.30 21.60
CA VAL A 145 13.27 4.69 21.56
C VAL A 145 12.26 5.62 20.87
N GLU A 146 12.27 6.91 21.20
CA GLU A 146 11.38 7.92 20.57
C GLU A 146 11.71 8.12 19.09
N GLN A 147 12.98 7.93 18.71
CA GLN A 147 13.41 8.01 17.32
C GLN A 147 12.88 6.84 16.49
N ALA A 148 12.89 5.60 17.03
CA ALA A 148 12.41 4.42 16.34
C ALA A 148 10.89 4.46 16.10
N ASP A 149 10.12 4.90 17.10
CA ASP A 149 8.66 5.05 16.97
C ASP A 149 8.30 6.14 15.95
N ARG A 150 9.05 7.24 15.94
CA ARG A 150 8.88 8.32 14.95
C ARG A 150 9.22 7.86 13.52
N GLU A 151 10.28 7.07 13.36
CA GLU A 151 10.66 6.52 12.06
C GLU A 151 9.61 5.53 11.53
N ASN A 152 9.09 4.66 12.41
CA ASN A 152 8.00 3.74 12.06
C ASN A 152 6.72 4.50 11.67
N ALA A 153 6.34 5.55 12.40
CA ALA A 153 5.18 6.38 12.05
C ALA A 153 5.38 7.10 10.71
N THR A 154 6.57 7.65 10.46
CA THR A 154 6.93 8.28 9.18
C THR A 154 6.83 7.28 8.04
N ARG A 155 7.35 6.07 8.23
CA ARG A 155 7.32 5.00 7.26
C ARG A 155 5.89 4.54 6.96
N LEU A 156 5.05 4.37 7.98
CA LEU A 156 3.64 4.06 7.82
C LEU A 156 2.93 5.12 6.98
N MET A 157 3.13 6.40 7.30
CA MET A 157 2.52 7.51 6.56
C MET A 157 3.01 7.56 5.11
N ARG A 158 4.30 7.31 4.86
CA ARG A 158 4.85 7.19 3.51
C ARG A 158 4.25 6.01 2.75
N GLY A 159 4.03 4.87 3.41
CA GLY A 159 3.34 3.72 2.83
C GLY A 159 1.91 4.07 2.40
N LYS A 160 1.14 4.70 3.28
CA LYS A 160 -0.23 5.16 2.96
C LYS A 160 -0.24 6.19 1.83
N ALA A 161 0.68 7.14 1.85
CA ALA A 161 0.80 8.14 0.80
C ALA A 161 1.18 7.52 -0.55
N GLY A 162 2.10 6.54 -0.54
CA GLY A 162 2.52 5.81 -1.73
C GLY A 162 1.38 4.99 -2.35
N GLU A 163 0.61 4.29 -1.52
CA GLU A 163 -0.59 3.55 -1.96
C GLU A 163 -1.63 4.49 -2.58
N ALA A 164 -1.89 5.63 -1.93
CA ALA A 164 -2.81 6.63 -2.43
C ALA A 164 -2.35 7.22 -3.78
N LEU A 165 -1.07 7.60 -3.89
CA LEU A 165 -0.49 8.09 -5.14
C LEU A 165 -0.62 7.04 -6.26
N ALA A 166 -0.30 5.78 -5.98
CA ALA A 166 -0.42 4.71 -6.95
C ALA A 166 -1.85 4.61 -7.51
N ARG A 167 -2.88 4.78 -6.67
CA ARG A 167 -4.29 4.71 -7.09
C ARG A 167 -4.79 5.98 -7.78
N LEU A 168 -4.28 7.15 -7.42
CA LEU A 168 -4.80 8.44 -7.92
C LEU A 168 -4.09 8.93 -9.19
N LEU A 169 -2.84 8.55 -9.43
CA LEU A 169 -2.11 8.96 -10.63
C LEU A 169 -2.75 8.47 -11.94
N PRO A 170 -3.17 7.19 -12.09
CA PRO A 170 -3.86 6.72 -13.29
C PRO A 170 -5.20 7.43 -13.51
N VAL A 171 -5.86 7.85 -12.42
CA VAL A 171 -7.12 8.60 -12.50
C VAL A 171 -6.88 10.05 -12.95
N SER A 172 -5.74 10.64 -12.57
CA SER A 172 -5.36 11.98 -13.03
C SER A 172 -5.08 11.98 -14.53
N THR A 173 -4.34 10.99 -15.03
CA THR A 173 -4.02 10.85 -16.47
C THR A 173 -5.28 10.60 -17.29
N ALA A 174 -6.18 9.71 -16.83
CA ALA A 174 -7.39 9.35 -17.55
C ALA A 174 -8.47 10.44 -17.57
N ARG A 175 -8.59 11.26 -16.51
CA ARG A 175 -9.62 12.30 -16.40
C ARG A 175 -9.26 13.63 -17.09
N GLU A 176 -8.15 13.68 -17.83
CA GLU A 176 -7.56 14.94 -18.34
C GLU A 176 -7.45 16.00 -17.23
N ARG A 177 -7.31 15.56 -15.98
CA ARG A 177 -6.95 16.45 -14.88
C ARG A 177 -5.47 16.70 -15.09
N ASP A 178 -5.14 17.82 -15.75
CA ASP A 178 -3.78 18.30 -16.01
C ASP A 178 -2.83 17.70 -14.98
N VAL A 179 -2.02 16.71 -15.38
CA VAL A 179 -1.17 15.99 -14.44
C VAL A 179 -0.23 17.02 -13.83
N ILE A 180 -0.48 17.36 -12.56
CA ILE A 180 0.20 18.49 -11.90
C ILE A 180 1.65 18.16 -11.58
N ILE A 181 2.00 16.88 -11.60
CA ILE A 181 3.35 16.44 -11.27
C ILE A 181 4.30 16.93 -12.35
N SER A 182 5.21 17.81 -11.95
CA SER A 182 6.31 18.23 -12.79
C SER A 182 7.26 17.06 -13.03
N LYS A 183 7.98 17.11 -14.16
CA LYS A 183 9.03 16.13 -14.48
C LYS A 183 10.01 15.90 -13.32
N GLN A 184 10.40 16.96 -12.61
CA GLN A 184 11.31 16.85 -11.47
C GLN A 184 10.66 16.15 -10.27
N GLU A 185 9.38 16.41 -9.99
CA GLU A 185 8.66 15.72 -8.92
C GLU A 185 8.50 14.22 -9.24
N ALA A 186 8.24 13.86 -10.50
CA ALA A 186 8.18 12.47 -10.93
C ALA A 186 9.53 11.74 -10.76
N ILE A 187 10.63 12.40 -11.12
CA ILE A 187 11.99 11.88 -10.91
C ILE A 187 12.28 11.72 -9.41
N ASN A 188 12.03 12.76 -8.60
CA ASN A 188 12.24 12.72 -7.15
C ASN A 188 11.41 11.61 -6.50
N LEU A 189 10.17 11.44 -6.95
CA LEU A 189 9.28 10.39 -6.48
C LEU A 189 9.86 9.02 -6.79
N LEU A 190 10.22 8.76 -8.05
CA LEU A 190 10.83 7.49 -8.47
C LEU A 190 12.09 7.17 -7.68
N THR A 191 13.05 8.10 -7.61
CA THR A 191 14.30 7.92 -6.86
C THR A 191 13.99 7.57 -5.40
N LYS A 192 13.09 8.32 -4.75
CA LYS A 192 12.72 8.05 -3.37
C LYS A 192 12.07 6.68 -3.20
N VAL A 193 11.19 6.25 -4.11
CA VAL A 193 10.59 4.90 -4.04
C VAL A 193 11.66 3.82 -4.15
N LEU A 194 12.59 3.95 -5.09
CA LEU A 194 13.66 2.98 -5.28
C LEU A 194 14.58 2.92 -4.05
N ASP A 195 14.91 4.06 -3.43
CA ASP A 195 15.64 4.10 -2.17
C ASP A 195 14.90 3.38 -1.04
N GLN A 196 13.56 3.54 -0.94
CA GLN A 196 12.75 2.83 0.05
C GLN A 196 12.71 1.32 -0.20
N ILE A 197 12.66 0.89 -1.46
CA ILE A 197 12.73 -0.53 -1.83
C ILE A 197 14.08 -1.11 -1.45
N LEU A 198 15.18 -0.43 -1.77
CA LEU A 198 16.55 -0.87 -1.47
C LEU A 198 16.82 -0.95 0.04
N SER A 199 16.37 0.07 0.79
CA SER A 199 16.54 0.16 2.25
C SER A 199 15.57 -0.68 3.08
N SER A 200 14.55 -1.29 2.45
CA SER A 200 13.58 -2.14 3.15
C SER A 200 14.25 -3.32 3.87
N LYS A 201 13.65 -3.81 4.96
CA LYS A 201 14.20 -4.94 5.72
C LYS A 201 13.85 -6.27 5.06
N MET A 202 12.76 -6.30 4.28
CA MET A 202 12.30 -7.47 3.53
C MET A 202 13.40 -8.07 2.66
N GLY A 203 13.66 -9.37 2.82
CA GLY A 203 14.67 -10.08 2.03
C GLY A 203 16.09 -10.03 2.59
N THR A 204 16.29 -9.51 3.82
CA THR A 204 17.58 -9.66 4.51
C THR A 204 17.68 -11.01 5.21
N SER A 205 18.89 -11.57 5.34
CA SER A 205 19.12 -12.95 5.83
C SER A 205 18.63 -13.22 7.26
N ALA A 206 18.20 -12.20 8.01
CA ALA A 206 17.64 -12.34 9.34
C ALA A 206 16.23 -12.96 9.32
N ASP A 207 15.42 -12.66 8.30
CA ASP A 207 14.03 -13.16 8.19
C ASP A 207 13.97 -14.68 7.89
N ALA A 208 15.07 -15.25 7.38
CA ALA A 208 15.13 -16.68 7.07
C ALA A 208 15.29 -17.58 8.32
N ALA A 209 15.71 -17.01 9.47
CA ALA A 209 15.97 -17.78 10.68
C ALA A 209 14.69 -18.07 11.51
N GLU A 210 13.67 -17.22 11.40
CA GLU A 210 12.41 -17.39 12.15
C GLU A 210 11.47 -18.46 11.54
N ASN A 211 11.62 -18.79 10.25
CA ASN A 211 10.74 -19.73 9.55
C ASN A 211 11.07 -21.23 9.77
N PHE A 212 12.06 -21.59 10.59
CA PHE A 212 12.47 -23.00 10.79
C PHE A 212 11.72 -23.73 11.92
N ALA A 213 10.78 -23.09 12.60
CA ALA A 213 10.11 -23.67 13.77
C ALA A 213 8.75 -24.38 13.48
N GLU A 214 8.42 -24.70 12.23
CA GLU A 214 7.08 -25.22 11.87
C GLU A 214 7.03 -26.73 11.55
N ASN A 215 7.76 -27.57 12.30
CA ASN A 215 7.62 -29.03 12.17
C ASN A 215 7.75 -29.76 13.53
N GLN A 216 6.91 -29.43 14.52
CA GLN A 216 6.68 -30.34 15.65
C GLN A 216 5.19 -30.64 15.86
N PRO A 217 4.82 -31.91 16.14
CA PRO A 217 3.44 -32.32 16.35
C PRO A 217 2.89 -31.83 17.71
N PRO A 218 1.55 -31.74 17.87
CA PRO A 218 0.95 -31.07 19.01
C PRO A 218 1.09 -31.89 20.29
N GLY A 219 1.94 -31.44 21.20
CA GLY A 219 1.98 -31.86 22.59
C GLY A 219 1.13 -30.93 23.45
N GLU A 220 0.34 -31.52 24.34
CA GLU A 220 -0.68 -30.87 25.16
C GLU A 220 -0.17 -29.77 26.09
N ALA A 221 -1.03 -28.75 26.21
CA ALA A 221 -1.32 -27.89 27.37
C ALA A 221 -0.24 -26.94 27.94
N ASP A 222 -0.69 -25.69 27.98
CA ASP A 222 -0.40 -24.66 29.00
C ASP A 222 0.96 -23.95 28.92
N SER A 223 1.04 -22.91 28.08
CA SER A 223 1.79 -21.69 28.42
C SER A 223 1.42 -20.54 27.47
N THR A 224 1.12 -19.39 28.05
CA THR A 224 0.88 -18.09 27.41
C THR A 224 1.99 -17.78 26.39
N GLN A 225 1.66 -17.80 25.09
CA GLN A 225 2.60 -17.68 23.97
C GLN A 225 2.77 -16.21 23.51
N PRO A 226 4.00 -15.74 23.18
CA PRO A 226 4.27 -14.43 22.58
C PRO A 226 4.21 -14.45 21.03
N HIS A 227 3.31 -15.24 20.44
CA HIS A 227 3.36 -15.58 19.00
C HIS A 227 2.81 -14.49 18.04
N THR A 228 2.24 -13.39 18.53
CA THR A 228 1.49 -12.44 17.68
C THR A 228 2.35 -11.30 17.07
N GLN A 229 3.49 -10.96 17.67
CA GLN A 229 4.18 -9.70 17.34
C GLN A 229 5.08 -9.78 16.10
N GLY A 230 5.61 -10.96 15.76
CA GLY A 230 6.46 -11.16 14.58
C GLY A 230 5.67 -11.08 13.27
N ASP A 231 4.52 -11.75 13.24
CA ASP A 231 3.67 -11.86 12.04
C ASP A 231 3.04 -10.51 11.64
N GLU A 232 2.56 -9.73 12.61
CA GLU A 232 2.02 -8.38 12.36
C GLU A 232 3.07 -7.45 11.76
N LYS A 233 4.30 -7.49 12.28
CA LYS A 233 5.39 -6.65 11.78
C LYS A 233 5.79 -7.01 10.35
N GLN A 234 5.83 -8.31 10.03
CA GLN A 234 6.07 -8.76 8.66
C GLN A 234 4.90 -8.39 7.73
N SER A 235 3.65 -8.45 8.20
CA SER A 235 2.48 -8.04 7.44
C SER A 235 2.53 -6.55 7.08
N GLU A 236 2.89 -5.68 8.03
CA GLU A 236 3.06 -4.24 7.77
C GLU A 236 4.22 -3.95 6.80
N GLU A 237 5.32 -4.73 6.87
CA GLU A 237 6.41 -4.67 5.90
C GLU A 237 5.92 -5.01 4.49
N ARG A 238 5.10 -6.06 4.33
CA ARG A 238 4.52 -6.46 3.05
C ARG A 238 3.60 -5.38 2.48
N LYS A 239 2.75 -4.78 3.30
CA LYS A 239 1.85 -3.67 2.89
C LYS A 239 2.67 -2.47 2.41
N PHE A 240 3.72 -2.10 3.14
CA PHE A 240 4.61 -1.03 2.72
C PHE A 240 5.29 -1.34 1.38
N MET A 241 5.81 -2.56 1.22
CA MET A 241 6.44 -2.99 -0.03
C MET A 241 5.46 -3.03 -1.19
N ALA A 242 4.22 -3.50 -0.98
CA ALA A 242 3.16 -3.47 -1.98
C ALA A 242 2.87 -2.03 -2.42
N ALA A 243 2.81 -1.07 -1.49
CA ALA A 243 2.60 0.34 -1.79
C ALA A 243 3.75 0.93 -2.63
N MET A 244 5.02 0.64 -2.27
CA MET A 244 6.18 1.12 -3.03
C MET A 244 6.20 0.54 -4.45
N LEU A 245 6.05 -0.79 -4.59
CA LEU A 245 6.05 -1.43 -5.90
C LEU A 245 4.87 -0.98 -6.76
N SER A 246 3.68 -0.81 -6.16
CA SER A 246 2.50 -0.26 -6.84
C SER A 246 2.78 1.12 -7.42
N LEU A 247 3.39 2.00 -6.63
CA LEU A 247 3.72 3.36 -7.07
C LEU A 247 4.78 3.35 -8.17
N THR A 248 5.85 2.56 -8.05
CA THR A 248 6.86 2.44 -9.11
C THR A 248 6.24 1.96 -10.42
N VAL A 249 5.43 0.91 -10.37
CA VAL A 249 4.76 0.32 -11.53
C VAL A 249 3.88 1.36 -12.25
N VAL A 250 3.14 2.17 -11.51
CA VAL A 250 2.32 3.26 -12.07
C VAL A 250 3.18 4.35 -12.71
N ILE A 251 4.23 4.80 -12.02
CA ILE A 251 5.13 5.82 -12.55
C ILE A 251 5.70 5.38 -13.91
N CYS A 252 6.04 4.10 -14.04
CA CYS A 252 6.59 3.53 -15.28
C CYS A 252 5.53 3.34 -16.38
N ASN A 253 4.33 2.87 -16.04
CA ASN A 253 3.35 2.42 -17.03
C ASN A 253 2.36 3.51 -17.47
N GLU A 254 2.07 4.50 -16.63
CA GLU A 254 1.14 5.61 -16.93
C GLU A 254 1.84 6.80 -17.63
N ASN A 255 3.06 6.60 -18.16
CA ASN A 255 3.89 7.65 -18.77
C ASN A 255 4.09 8.89 -17.89
N VAL A 256 4.08 8.71 -16.56
CA VAL A 256 4.38 9.80 -15.59
C VAL A 256 5.84 10.27 -15.78
N ILE A 257 6.71 9.36 -16.21
CA ILE A 257 8.11 9.62 -16.54
C ILE A 257 8.44 9.07 -17.94
N SER A 258 9.37 9.73 -18.65
CA SER A 258 9.90 9.19 -19.91
C SER A 258 10.84 8.00 -19.65
N ARG A 259 11.08 7.17 -20.68
CA ARG A 259 12.01 6.03 -20.55
C ARG A 259 13.44 6.50 -20.27
N GLU A 260 13.83 7.63 -20.85
CA GLU A 260 15.14 8.24 -20.66
C GLU A 260 15.32 8.74 -19.23
N ASP A 261 14.31 9.44 -18.69
CA ASP A 261 14.34 9.95 -17.32
C ASP A 261 14.29 8.79 -16.30
N PHE A 262 13.55 7.71 -16.60
CA PHE A 262 13.59 6.48 -15.81
C PHE A 262 15.01 5.91 -15.77
N ALA A 263 15.64 5.72 -16.93
CA ALA A 263 16.96 5.10 -17.02
C ALA A 263 18.07 5.90 -16.31
N GLN A 264 17.90 7.23 -16.23
CA GLN A 264 18.80 8.13 -15.48
C GLN A 264 18.55 8.12 -13.97
N SER A 265 17.33 7.78 -13.54
CA SER A 265 16.93 7.76 -12.12
C SER A 265 17.27 6.44 -11.42
N THR A 266 17.76 5.43 -12.13
CA THR A 266 18.17 4.13 -11.56
C THR A 266 19.71 3.98 -11.49
N PRO A 267 20.37 4.49 -10.42
CA PRO A 267 21.82 4.41 -10.30
C PRO A 267 22.34 3.01 -9.92
N GLU A 268 21.51 2.16 -9.31
CA GLU A 268 21.93 0.88 -8.71
C GLU A 268 21.14 -0.34 -9.24
N ASP A 269 21.10 -0.51 -10.57
CA ASP A 269 20.33 -1.59 -11.21
C ASP A 269 20.69 -3.00 -10.68
N ALA A 270 21.97 -3.25 -10.38
CA ALA A 270 22.44 -4.53 -9.83
C ALA A 270 21.90 -4.81 -8.42
N ALA A 271 22.00 -3.82 -7.53
CA ALA A 271 21.50 -3.93 -6.16
C ALA A 271 19.97 -4.09 -6.17
N LEU A 272 19.28 -3.36 -7.04
CA LEU A 272 17.84 -3.44 -7.22
C LEU A 272 17.40 -4.80 -7.76
N ALA A 273 18.08 -5.34 -8.77
CA ALA A 273 17.80 -6.67 -9.31
C ALA A 273 17.94 -7.77 -8.24
N LYS A 274 19.00 -7.70 -7.43
CA LYS A 274 19.19 -8.58 -6.27
C LYS A 274 18.05 -8.43 -5.27
N LYS A 275 17.72 -7.19 -4.89
CA LYS A 275 16.69 -6.88 -3.91
C LYS A 275 15.31 -7.39 -4.32
N LEU A 276 14.93 -7.20 -5.59
CA LEU A 276 13.66 -7.71 -6.13
C LEU A 276 13.61 -9.25 -6.11
N LYS A 277 14.73 -9.93 -6.33
CA LYS A 277 14.79 -11.39 -6.20
C LYS A 277 14.58 -11.83 -4.76
N ASP A 278 15.20 -11.14 -3.81
CA ASP A 278 15.06 -11.46 -2.39
C ASP A 278 13.61 -11.22 -1.91
N ILE A 279 12.98 -10.13 -2.35
CA ILE A 279 11.54 -9.86 -2.13
C ILE A 279 10.69 -11.01 -2.69
N LEU A 280 10.93 -11.42 -3.93
CA LEU A 280 10.21 -12.53 -4.57
C LEU A 280 10.35 -13.83 -3.75
N LYS A 281 11.57 -14.13 -3.27
CA LYS A 281 11.89 -15.34 -2.51
C LYS A 281 11.24 -15.37 -1.12
N VAL A 282 11.12 -14.23 -0.43
CA VAL A 282 10.45 -14.18 0.88
C VAL A 282 8.94 -14.34 0.71
N ASN A 283 8.35 -13.70 -0.29
CA ASN A 283 6.89 -13.69 -0.45
C ASN A 283 6.34 -15.00 -1.05
N LYS A 284 7.13 -15.77 -1.82
CA LYS A 284 6.68 -17.10 -2.27
C LYS A 284 6.47 -18.11 -1.14
N GLN A 285 7.10 -17.90 0.02
CA GLN A 285 7.04 -18.81 1.16
C GLN A 285 5.80 -18.60 2.02
N CYS A 286 5.11 -17.47 1.86
CA CYS A 286 3.93 -17.11 2.62
C CYS A 286 2.71 -17.14 1.69
N THR A 287 2.08 -18.31 1.58
CA THR A 287 0.96 -18.57 0.64
C THR A 287 -0.41 -18.20 1.21
N VAL A 288 -0.49 -17.89 2.51
CA VAL A 288 -1.76 -17.67 3.23
C VAL A 288 -2.24 -16.21 3.14
N GLU A 289 -1.33 -15.26 2.88
CA GLU A 289 -1.67 -13.83 2.84
C GLU A 289 -1.86 -13.31 1.41
N SER A 290 -3.00 -12.66 1.14
CA SER A 290 -3.29 -11.98 -0.13
C SER A 290 -2.23 -10.94 -0.51
N GLU A 291 -1.61 -10.31 0.48
CA GLU A 291 -0.56 -9.31 0.28
C GLU A 291 0.73 -9.93 -0.29
N CYS A 292 1.07 -11.18 0.02
CA CYS A 292 2.25 -11.85 -0.56
C CYS A 292 2.11 -12.02 -2.07
N LEU A 293 0.93 -12.48 -2.51
CA LEU A 293 0.63 -12.60 -3.94
C LEU A 293 0.68 -11.22 -4.62
N ARG A 294 0.13 -10.18 -3.98
CA ARG A 294 0.16 -8.81 -4.48
C ARG A 294 1.60 -8.34 -4.69
N VAL A 295 2.47 -8.48 -3.69
CA VAL A 295 3.90 -8.12 -3.77
C VAL A 295 4.61 -8.87 -4.90
N VAL A 296 4.33 -10.17 -5.07
CA VAL A 296 4.93 -11.01 -6.11
C VAL A 296 4.50 -10.55 -7.51
N LYS A 297 3.21 -10.29 -7.73
CA LYS A 297 2.70 -9.78 -9.00
C LYS A 297 3.29 -8.42 -9.34
N LEU A 298 3.31 -7.50 -8.36
CA LEU A 298 3.90 -6.17 -8.52
C LEU A 298 5.41 -6.23 -8.80
N THR A 299 6.13 -7.16 -8.16
CA THR A 299 7.56 -7.40 -8.44
C THR A 299 7.77 -7.83 -9.89
N CYS A 300 6.95 -8.74 -10.41
CA CYS A 300 7.00 -9.16 -11.81
C CYS A 300 6.73 -7.98 -12.76
N GLN A 301 5.72 -7.16 -12.47
CA GLN A 301 5.39 -5.96 -13.24
C GLN A 301 6.54 -4.95 -13.24
N MET A 302 7.17 -4.73 -12.09
CA MET A 302 8.32 -3.82 -11.98
C MET A 302 9.50 -4.32 -12.82
N VAL A 303 9.82 -5.62 -12.79
CA VAL A 303 10.90 -6.18 -13.64
C VAL A 303 10.59 -6.00 -15.12
N ILE A 304 9.35 -6.26 -15.55
CA ILE A 304 8.92 -6.03 -16.93
C ILE A 304 9.11 -4.55 -17.31
N ALA A 305 8.64 -3.63 -16.48
CA ALA A 305 8.74 -2.20 -16.72
C ALA A 305 10.20 -1.72 -16.79
N MET A 306 11.06 -2.20 -15.87
CA MET A 306 12.49 -1.91 -15.87
C MET A 306 13.17 -2.36 -17.15
N ILE A 307 12.90 -3.59 -17.61
CA ILE A 307 13.51 -4.13 -18.83
C ILE A 307 13.05 -3.34 -20.06
N GLN A 308 11.77 -2.97 -20.11
CA GLN A 308 11.21 -2.18 -21.22
C GLN A 308 11.76 -0.74 -21.25
N ALA A 309 12.01 -0.13 -20.09
CA ALA A 309 12.57 1.21 -20.00
C ALA A 309 14.09 1.25 -20.20
N LYS A 310 14.81 0.26 -19.67
CA LYS A 310 16.28 0.18 -19.70
C LYS A 310 16.75 -1.25 -19.99
N PRO A 311 16.80 -1.69 -21.27
CA PRO A 311 17.16 -3.07 -21.62
C PRO A 311 18.53 -3.54 -21.11
N SER A 312 19.47 -2.63 -20.84
CA SER A 312 20.77 -2.98 -20.26
C SER A 312 20.66 -3.62 -18.87
N CYS A 313 19.55 -3.45 -18.14
CA CYS A 313 19.36 -4.08 -16.83
C CYS A 313 19.16 -5.60 -16.89
N ILE A 314 18.88 -6.17 -18.08
CA ILE A 314 18.68 -7.61 -18.26
C ILE A 314 19.90 -8.41 -17.80
N GLN A 315 21.11 -7.88 -18.01
CA GLN A 315 22.35 -8.46 -17.50
C GLN A 315 22.26 -8.77 -16.00
N TYR A 316 21.86 -7.79 -15.19
CA TYR A 316 21.83 -7.92 -13.74
C TYR A 316 20.78 -8.94 -13.28
N PHE A 317 19.62 -8.98 -13.93
CA PHE A 317 18.61 -10.01 -13.65
C PHE A 317 19.10 -11.42 -14.00
N ASN A 318 19.85 -11.56 -15.10
CA ASN A 318 20.44 -12.84 -15.49
C ASN A 318 21.57 -13.28 -14.55
N GLU A 319 22.45 -12.37 -14.13
CA GLU A 319 23.50 -12.63 -13.12
C GLU A 319 22.90 -13.15 -11.79
N HIS A 320 21.69 -12.69 -11.46
CA HIS A 320 20.95 -13.14 -10.29
C HIS A 320 20.02 -14.33 -10.55
N ASN A 321 20.07 -15.02 -11.70
CA ASN A 321 19.18 -16.15 -12.02
C ASN A 321 17.68 -15.83 -11.85
N PHE A 322 17.26 -14.61 -12.20
CA PHE A 322 15.89 -14.15 -11.95
C PHE A 322 14.83 -15.00 -12.69
N LYS A 323 15.18 -15.51 -13.88
CA LYS A 323 14.33 -16.41 -14.67
C LYS A 323 13.94 -17.70 -13.92
N GLU A 324 14.89 -18.28 -13.19
CA GLU A 324 14.65 -19.45 -12.36
C GLU A 324 13.75 -19.09 -11.17
N ALA A 325 14.03 -17.97 -10.51
CA ALA A 325 13.22 -17.47 -9.39
C ALA A 325 11.76 -17.21 -9.81
N LEU A 326 11.52 -16.68 -11.02
CA LEU A 326 10.17 -16.54 -11.58
C LEU A 326 9.47 -17.89 -11.82
N THR A 327 10.21 -18.89 -12.32
CA THR A 327 9.67 -20.23 -12.59
C THR A 327 9.26 -20.91 -11.28
N GLU A 328 10.13 -20.84 -10.28
CA GLU A 328 9.90 -21.39 -8.95
C GLU A 328 8.69 -20.73 -8.29
N THR A 329 8.62 -19.39 -8.32
CA THR A 329 7.52 -18.62 -7.73
C THR A 329 6.19 -18.93 -8.40
N LEU A 330 6.16 -19.08 -9.73
CA LEU A 330 4.96 -19.50 -10.44
C LEU A 330 4.51 -20.91 -10.00
N GLY A 331 5.46 -21.84 -9.84
CA GLY A 331 5.18 -23.18 -9.34
C GLY A 331 4.53 -23.17 -7.96
N THR A 332 4.99 -22.32 -7.05
CA THR A 332 4.48 -22.25 -5.68
C THR A 332 3.17 -21.47 -5.54
N MET A 333 3.02 -20.34 -6.26
CA MET A 333 1.90 -19.40 -6.02
C MET A 333 0.79 -19.44 -7.07
N SER A 334 0.91 -20.26 -8.13
CA SER A 334 -0.11 -20.32 -9.18
C SER A 334 -1.48 -20.77 -8.66
N GLU A 335 -1.53 -21.73 -7.73
CA GLU A 335 -2.79 -22.18 -7.13
C GLU A 335 -3.45 -21.05 -6.33
N VAL A 336 -2.66 -20.31 -5.54
CA VAL A 336 -3.15 -19.15 -4.78
C VAL A 336 -3.69 -18.07 -5.73
N ASP A 337 -2.96 -17.73 -6.79
CA ASP A 337 -3.41 -16.76 -7.80
C ASP A 337 -4.73 -17.19 -8.44
N ASN A 338 -4.85 -18.48 -8.80
CA ASN A 338 -6.07 -19.02 -9.39
C ASN A 338 -7.26 -18.98 -8.42
N CYS A 339 -7.04 -19.25 -7.13
CA CYS A 339 -8.09 -19.15 -6.11
C CYS A 339 -8.52 -17.70 -5.88
N MET A 340 -7.57 -16.75 -5.91
CA MET A 340 -7.86 -15.33 -5.69
C MET A 340 -8.59 -14.66 -6.86
N LEU A 341 -8.69 -15.31 -8.04
CA LEU A 341 -9.52 -14.83 -9.15
C LEU A 341 -10.99 -14.62 -8.74
N PHE A 342 -11.49 -15.42 -7.79
CA PHE A 342 -12.87 -15.32 -7.30
C PHE A 342 -13.05 -14.26 -6.21
N ALA A 343 -11.97 -13.81 -5.57
CA ALA A 343 -12.02 -12.88 -4.46
C ALA A 343 -12.10 -11.40 -4.87
N GLY A 344 -12.03 -11.10 -6.18
CA GLY A 344 -12.24 -9.75 -6.73
C GLY A 344 -11.28 -8.69 -6.14
N ASN A 345 -10.11 -8.48 -6.74
CA ASN A 345 -9.16 -7.50 -6.20
C ASN A 345 -9.32 -6.11 -6.83
N ASP A 346 -10.19 -5.28 -6.27
CA ASP A 346 -10.42 -3.89 -6.72
C ASP A 346 -9.22 -2.95 -6.50
N ARG A 347 -8.20 -3.38 -5.74
CA ARG A 347 -6.99 -2.61 -5.46
C ARG A 347 -5.89 -2.78 -6.51
N GLU A 348 -6.13 -3.54 -7.57
CA GLU A 348 -5.17 -3.62 -8.65
C GLU A 348 -5.01 -2.27 -9.36
N VAL A 349 -3.77 -1.79 -9.34
CA VAL A 349 -3.44 -0.43 -9.74
C VAL A 349 -3.39 -0.27 -11.26
N ILE A 350 -3.15 -1.37 -11.98
CA ILE A 350 -3.20 -1.44 -13.44
C ILE A 350 -4.31 -2.39 -13.85
N LYS A 351 -5.23 -1.90 -14.69
CA LYS A 351 -6.32 -2.69 -15.27
C LYS A 351 -6.07 -2.94 -16.76
N PRO A 352 -6.44 -4.12 -17.31
CA PRO A 352 -7.11 -5.23 -16.64
C PRO A 352 -6.17 -6.05 -15.77
N ALA A 353 -6.77 -6.79 -14.83
CA ALA A 353 -6.04 -7.65 -13.92
C ALA A 353 -5.28 -8.75 -14.66
N ARG A 354 -3.99 -8.89 -14.34
CA ARG A 354 -3.11 -9.88 -14.98
C ARG A 354 -2.85 -11.04 -14.03
N SER A 355 -2.96 -12.27 -14.52
CA SER A 355 -2.55 -13.44 -13.74
C SER A 355 -1.03 -13.46 -13.55
N LEU A 356 -0.57 -14.08 -12.47
CA LEU A 356 0.84 -14.32 -12.21
C LEU A 356 1.49 -15.09 -13.36
N ALA A 357 0.79 -16.10 -13.91
CA ALA A 357 1.25 -16.87 -15.07
C ALA A 357 1.52 -15.99 -16.30
N SER A 358 0.65 -15.01 -16.57
CA SER A 358 0.84 -14.06 -17.68
C SER A 358 2.08 -13.18 -17.46
N LEU A 359 2.25 -12.65 -16.24
CA LEU A 359 3.37 -11.79 -15.88
C LEU A 359 4.71 -12.55 -15.96
N VAL A 360 4.77 -13.76 -15.39
CA VAL A 360 5.97 -14.60 -15.43
C VAL A 360 6.35 -14.95 -16.86
N LYS A 361 5.37 -15.32 -17.70
CA LYS A 361 5.63 -15.64 -19.12
C LYS A 361 6.22 -14.45 -19.87
N GLU A 362 5.69 -13.25 -19.67
CA GLU A 362 6.22 -12.03 -20.29
C GLU A 362 7.64 -11.71 -19.80
N GLY A 363 7.84 -11.68 -18.47
CA GLY A 363 9.15 -11.42 -17.88
C GLY A 363 10.22 -12.41 -18.36
N GLN A 364 9.89 -13.70 -18.42
CA GLN A 364 10.79 -14.73 -18.97
C GLN A 364 11.04 -14.55 -20.47
N GLY A 365 10.05 -14.10 -21.23
CA GLY A 365 10.20 -13.76 -22.64
C GLY A 365 11.25 -12.66 -22.82
N LEU A 366 11.08 -11.54 -22.10
CA LEU A 366 11.99 -10.39 -22.14
C LEU A 366 13.42 -10.74 -21.72
N LEU A 367 13.59 -11.58 -20.69
CA LEU A 367 14.91 -12.04 -20.25
C LEU A 367 15.61 -12.96 -21.27
N LYS A 368 14.86 -13.68 -22.13
CA LYS A 368 15.41 -14.54 -23.19
C LYS A 368 15.85 -13.74 -24.41
N THR A 369 15.08 -12.74 -24.83
CA THR A 369 15.33 -12.00 -26.08
C THR A 369 16.72 -11.33 -26.09
N ALA A 370 17.29 -11.01 -24.93
CA ALA A 370 18.64 -10.46 -24.81
C ALA A 370 19.77 -11.51 -24.84
N GLN A 371 19.50 -12.79 -24.53
CA GLN A 371 20.48 -13.87 -24.73
C GLN A 371 20.69 -14.16 -26.22
N GLU A 372 19.66 -13.92 -27.04
CA GLU A 372 19.69 -14.13 -28.50
C GLU A 372 20.17 -12.89 -29.27
N GLN A 373 20.08 -11.69 -28.69
CA GLN A 373 20.57 -10.44 -29.25
C GLN A 373 22.01 -10.09 -28.83
N GLY A 374 22.80 -11.07 -28.39
CA GLY A 374 24.22 -10.89 -28.10
C GLY A 374 25.01 -10.46 -29.34
N ASN A 375 25.15 -9.15 -29.51
CA ASN A 375 26.24 -8.47 -30.20
C ASN A 375 26.54 -7.15 -29.49
#